data_AF-A0A7V3UYE5-F1
#
_entry.id   AF-A0A7V3UYE5-F1
#
_cell.length_a   1.000
_cell.length_b   1.000
_cell.length_c   1.000
_cell.angle_alpha   90.00
_cell.angle_beta   90.00
_cell.angle_gamma   90.00
#
_symmetry.space_group_name_H-M   'P 1'
#
loop_
_entity.id
_entity.type
_entity.pdbx_description
1 polymer ?
#
loop_
_entity_poly.entity_id
_entity_poly.type
_entity_poly.pdbx_seq_one_letter_code
_entity_poly.pdbx_strand_id
1 'polypeptide(L)'
;TPNRGTVVAGLAVIAMGLLLRAWAMGCISKKEVLCTHGPYAMVRHPLYLGNIVVVAGFLILASSLPLALIVGPYTIFHYWVVIRSEERWLAARFGEEWKQYAARVPMILPRPGRITGGFSWKLALENGFWPSCLGVLAAAAALIAKPYALALFSN
;
A
#
# COMPACT_ATOMS: atom_id res chain seq x y z
N THR A 1 2.36 12.67 21.47
CA THR A 1 1.82 11.35 21.86
C THR A 1 0.51 11.12 21.12
N PRO A 2 0.15 9.86 20.80
CA PRO A 2 -1.11 9.57 20.13
C PRO A 2 -2.31 10.02 20.98
N ASN A 3 -3.29 10.66 20.35
CA ASN A 3 -4.57 10.99 20.97
C ASN A 3 -5.70 10.26 20.24
N ARG A 4 -6.94 10.34 20.75
CA ARG A 4 -8.09 9.64 20.13
C ARG A 4 -8.27 10.02 18.66
N GLY A 5 -8.09 11.29 18.31
CA GLY A 5 -8.21 11.78 16.94
C GLY A 5 -7.15 11.19 16.01
N THR A 6 -5.88 11.19 16.43
CA THR A 6 -4.79 10.63 15.60
C THR A 6 -4.84 9.11 15.50
N VAL A 7 -5.32 8.42 16.53
CA VAL A 7 -5.60 6.97 16.46
C VAL A 7 -6.68 6.68 15.44
N VAL A 8 -7.84 7.35 15.52
CA VAL A 8 -8.96 7.12 14.58
C VAL A 8 -8.55 7.48 13.15
N ALA A 9 -7.93 8.64 12.94
CA ALA A 9 -7.46 9.06 11.62
C ALA A 9 -6.39 8.11 11.06
N GLY A 10 -5.41 7.71 11.87
CA GLY A 10 -4.38 6.77 11.47
C GLY A 10 -4.92 5.40 11.08
N LEU A 11 -5.84 4.85 11.88
CA LEU A 11 -6.51 3.57 11.58
C LEU A 11 -7.37 3.65 10.32
N ALA A 12 -8.09 4.75 10.10
CA ALA A 12 -8.89 4.94 8.89
C ALA A 12 -8.01 4.98 7.63
N VAL A 13 -6.88 5.69 7.69
CA VAL A 13 -5.91 5.75 6.58
C VAL A 13 -5.25 4.38 6.35
N ILE A 14 -4.88 3.65 7.41
CA ILE A 14 -4.36 2.27 7.30
C ILE A 14 -5.39 1.37 6.63
N ALA A 15 -6.66 1.41 7.05
CA ALA A 15 -7.73 0.62 6.47
C ALA A 15 -7.92 0.91 4.98
N MET A 16 -7.91 2.19 4.59
CA MET A 16 -7.97 2.60 3.19
C MET A 16 -6.82 2.00 2.36
N GLY A 17 -5.59 2.05 2.87
CA GLY A 17 -4.43 1.45 2.20
C GLY A 17 -4.53 -0.08 2.09
N LEU A 18 -5.00 -0.75 3.14
CA LEU A 18 -5.26 -2.20 3.12
C LEU A 18 -6.34 -2.60 2.12
N LEU A 19 -7.43 -1.83 2.03
CA LEU A 19 -8.51 -2.08 1.07
C LEU A 19 -8.02 -1.96 -0.37
N LEU A 20 -7.23 -0.92 -0.69
CA LEU A 20 -6.61 -0.77 -2.01
C LEU A 20 -5.68 -1.94 -2.33
N ARG A 21 -4.87 -2.38 -1.36
CA ARG A 21 -4.00 -3.56 -1.52
C ARG A 21 -4.82 -4.82 -1.76
N ALA A 22 -5.87 -5.04 -0.97
CA ALA A 22 -6.74 -6.20 -1.09
C ALA A 22 -7.33 -6.26 -2.50
N TRP A 23 -7.89 -5.14 -2.98
CA TRP A 23 -8.43 -5.02 -4.32
C TRP A 23 -7.39 -5.36 -5.40
N ALA A 24 -6.18 -4.81 -5.29
CA ALA A 24 -5.10 -5.09 -6.22
C ALA A 24 -4.65 -6.57 -6.20
N MET A 25 -4.55 -7.18 -5.02
CA MET A 25 -4.20 -8.60 -4.87
C MET A 25 -5.27 -9.53 -5.43
N GLY A 26 -6.55 -9.13 -5.37
CA GLY A 26 -7.64 -9.92 -5.93
C GLY A 26 -7.78 -9.83 -7.46
N CYS A 27 -7.08 -8.90 -8.11
CA CYS A 27 -7.13 -8.71 -9.57
C CYS A 27 -5.86 -9.19 -10.31
N ILE A 28 -4.72 -9.34 -9.61
CA ILE A 28 -3.44 -9.68 -10.26
C ILE A 28 -3.14 -11.18 -10.23
N SER A 29 -2.92 -11.77 -11.41
CA SER A 29 -2.26 -13.07 -11.58
C SER A 29 -0.79 -12.83 -11.96
N LYS A 30 0.12 -12.90 -10.99
CA LYS A 30 1.52 -12.44 -11.12
C LYS A 30 2.35 -13.15 -12.20
N LYS A 31 1.88 -14.26 -12.78
CA LYS A 31 2.68 -15.14 -13.63
C LYS A 31 2.15 -15.33 -15.04
N GLU A 32 0.95 -14.83 -15.35
CA GLU A 32 0.26 -15.20 -16.59
C GLU A 32 0.20 -14.04 -17.58
N VAL A 33 -0.41 -12.92 -17.21
CA VAL A 33 -0.74 -11.82 -18.11
C VAL A 33 -0.56 -10.46 -17.44
N LEU A 34 -0.36 -9.41 -18.24
CA LEU A 34 -0.29 -8.05 -17.72
C LEU A 34 -1.66 -7.64 -17.16
N CYS A 35 -1.73 -7.40 -15.84
CA CYS A 35 -2.95 -6.94 -15.20
C CYS A 35 -3.16 -5.45 -15.48
N THR A 36 -4.23 -5.13 -16.21
CA THR A 36 -4.58 -3.75 -16.62
C THR A 36 -5.98 -3.33 -16.16
N HIS A 37 -6.62 -4.13 -15.30
CA HIS A 37 -8.00 -3.98 -14.86
C HIS A 37 -8.11 -3.83 -13.33
N GLY A 38 -9.31 -3.60 -12.80
CA GLY A 38 -9.47 -3.27 -11.39
C GLY A 38 -8.72 -1.97 -11.02
N PRO A 39 -7.95 -1.93 -9.93
CA PRO A 39 -7.21 -0.72 -9.54
C PRO A 39 -6.04 -0.43 -10.49
N TYR A 40 -5.57 -1.43 -11.25
CA TYR A 40 -4.54 -1.25 -12.28
C TYR A 40 -5.03 -0.40 -13.46
N ALA A 41 -6.35 -0.24 -13.66
CA ALA A 41 -6.88 0.69 -14.65
C ALA A 41 -6.72 2.18 -14.25
N MET A 42 -6.54 2.45 -12.95
CA MET A 42 -6.47 3.81 -12.38
C MET A 42 -5.03 4.25 -12.11
N VAL A 43 -4.17 3.31 -11.70
CA VAL A 43 -2.77 3.53 -11.33
C VAL A 43 -1.98 2.26 -11.63
N ARG A 44 -0.74 2.38 -12.11
CA ARG A 44 0.06 1.20 -12.49
C ARG A 44 0.51 0.35 -11.30
N HIS A 45 0.70 1.00 -10.16
CA HIS A 45 1.30 0.39 -8.97
C HIS A 45 0.39 0.51 -7.72
N PRO A 46 -0.84 -0.04 -7.76
CA PRO A 46 -1.80 0.12 -6.67
C PRO A 46 -1.35 -0.55 -5.37
N LEU A 47 -0.55 -1.63 -5.44
CA LEU A 47 0.02 -2.28 -4.26
C LEU A 47 0.98 -1.37 -3.49
N TYR A 48 1.83 -0.64 -4.21
CA TYR A 48 2.76 0.32 -3.61
C TYR A 48 2.07 1.60 -3.17
N LEU A 49 1.08 2.08 -3.94
CA LEU A 49 0.23 3.18 -3.47
C LEU A 49 -0.44 2.82 -2.15
N GLY A 50 -1.03 1.62 -2.05
CA GLY A 50 -1.63 1.13 -0.81
C GLY A 50 -0.63 1.02 0.34
N ASN A 51 0.62 0.61 0.07
CA ASN A 51 1.68 0.61 1.08
C ASN A 51 2.04 2.02 1.56
N ILE A 52 2.19 2.97 0.65
CA ILE A 52 2.46 4.38 0.98
C ILE A 52 1.34 4.92 1.88
N VAL A 53 0.09 4.61 1.56
CA VAL A 53 -1.08 5.00 2.36
C VAL A 53 -1.05 4.33 3.74
N VAL A 54 -0.73 3.04 3.85
CA VAL A 54 -0.58 2.35 5.14
C VAL A 54 0.51 3.01 5.99
N VAL A 55 1.68 3.31 5.42
CA VAL A 55 2.75 4.01 6.13
C VAL A 55 2.31 5.39 6.59
N ALA A 56 1.61 6.15 5.75
CA ALA A 56 1.07 7.45 6.11
C ALA A 56 0.13 7.35 7.33
N GLY A 57 -0.74 6.34 7.37
CA GLY A 57 -1.61 6.09 8.52
C GLY A 57 -0.83 5.73 9.79
N PHE A 58 0.26 4.96 9.68
CA PHE A 58 1.16 4.72 10.81
C PHE A 58 1.87 5.97 11.32
N LEU A 59 2.27 6.88 10.44
CA LEU A 59 2.89 8.15 10.83
C LEU A 59 1.91 9.07 11.57
N ILE A 60 0.65 9.12 11.12
CA ILE A 60 -0.43 9.80 11.82
C ILE A 60 -0.64 9.17 13.21
N LEU A 61 -0.76 7.85 13.27
CA LEU A 61 -0.99 7.10 14.50
C LEU A 61 0.15 7.27 15.51
N ALA A 62 1.41 7.29 15.05
CA ALA A 62 2.58 7.52 15.89
C ALA A 62 2.62 8.94 16.47
N SER A 63 1.99 9.91 15.80
CA SER A 63 1.89 11.32 16.24
C SER A 63 3.27 11.91 16.61
N SER A 64 4.26 11.66 15.74
CA SER A 64 5.66 12.07 15.91
C SER A 64 6.17 12.74 14.64
N LEU A 65 6.35 14.07 14.70
CA LEU A 65 6.87 14.84 13.57
C LEU A 65 8.29 14.42 13.16
N PRO A 66 9.27 14.22 14.07
CA PRO A 66 10.59 13.73 13.67
C PRO A 66 10.54 12.40 12.92
N LEU A 67 9.68 11.47 13.37
CA LEU A 67 9.51 10.19 12.69
C LEU A 67 8.92 10.39 11.28
N ALA A 68 7.93 11.27 11.13
CA ALA A 68 7.32 11.55 9.83
C ALA A 68 8.31 12.19 8.84
N LEU A 69 9.18 13.09 9.30
CA LEU A 69 10.20 13.74 8.47
C LEU A 69 11.30 12.78 7.99
N ILE A 70 11.53 11.67 8.71
CA ILE A 70 12.52 10.66 8.31
C ILE A 70 11.85 9.58 7.46
N VAL A 71 10.79 8.97 7.98
CA VAL A 71 10.15 7.80 7.35
C VAL A 71 9.36 8.18 6.11
N GLY A 72 8.75 9.36 6.07
CA GLY A 72 7.97 9.84 4.92
C GLY A 72 8.83 9.91 3.64
N PRO A 73 9.88 10.75 3.60
CA PRO A 73 10.78 10.84 2.45
C PRO A 73 11.47 9.51 2.12
N TYR A 74 11.90 8.75 3.14
CA TYR A 74 12.47 7.42 2.93
C TYR A 74 11.50 6.50 2.19
N THR A 75 10.23 6.48 2.59
CA THR A 75 9.19 5.64 1.98
C THR A 75 8.97 6.00 0.52
N ILE A 76 8.88 7.30 0.21
CA ILE A 76 8.72 7.79 -1.16
C ILE A 76 9.92 7.41 -2.03
N PHE A 77 11.14 7.63 -1.52
CA PHE A 77 12.37 7.28 -2.23
C PHE A 77 12.49 5.77 -2.46
N HIS A 78 12.26 4.97 -1.41
CA HIS A 78 12.30 3.51 -1.47
C HIS A 78 11.36 2.97 -2.54
N TYR A 79 10.08 3.37 -2.51
CA TYR A 79 9.11 2.89 -3.51
C TYR A 79 9.40 3.43 -4.91
N TRP A 80 9.95 4.63 -5.05
CA TRP A 80 10.40 5.12 -6.36
C TRP A 80 11.48 4.21 -6.96
N VAL A 81 12.48 3.79 -6.18
CA VAL A 81 13.53 2.85 -6.64
C VAL A 81 12.94 1.49 -7.01
N VAL A 82 12.09 0.92 -6.14
CA VAL A 82 11.47 -0.40 -6.36
C VAL A 82 10.60 -0.39 -7.61
N ILE A 83 9.74 0.63 -7.76
CA ILE A 83 8.89 0.79 -8.95
C ILE A 83 9.73 0.89 -10.22
N ARG A 84 10.80 1.69 -10.22
CA ARG A 84 11.65 1.83 -11.41
C ARG A 84 12.37 0.53 -11.79
N SER A 85 12.65 -0.33 -10.82
CA SER A 85 13.17 -1.68 -11.10
C SER A 85 12.09 -2.57 -11.70
N GLU A 86 10.90 -2.56 -11.11
CA GLU A 86 9.77 -3.37 -11.60
C GLU A 86 9.30 -2.93 -12.99
N GLU A 87 9.21 -1.64 -13.28
CA GLU A 87 8.82 -1.16 -14.62
C GLU A 87 9.82 -1.58 -15.70
N ARG A 88 11.12 -1.67 -15.36
CA ARG A 88 12.13 -2.22 -16.28
C ARG A 88 11.91 -3.70 -16.54
N TRP A 89 11.62 -4.47 -15.50
CA TRP A 89 11.29 -5.89 -15.63
C TRP A 89 10.00 -6.11 -16.42
N LEU A 90 8.94 -5.35 -16.14
CA LEU A 90 7.66 -5.41 -16.85
C LEU A 90 7.82 -5.02 -18.32
N ALA A 91 8.59 -3.98 -18.63
CA ALA A 91 8.90 -3.58 -20.00
C ALA A 91 9.66 -4.69 -20.76
N ALA A 92 10.63 -5.34 -20.12
CA ALA A 92 11.36 -6.44 -20.71
C ALA A 92 10.48 -7.68 -20.91
N ARG A 93 9.52 -7.94 -20.00
CA ARG A 93 8.66 -9.12 -20.02
C ARG A 93 7.50 -9.00 -21.02
N PHE A 94 6.83 -7.85 -21.04
CA PHE A 94 5.56 -7.65 -21.79
C PHE A 94 5.72 -6.73 -23.01
N GLY A 95 6.90 -6.12 -23.21
CA GLY A 95 7.23 -5.39 -24.43
C GLY A 95 6.24 -4.28 -24.77
N GLU A 96 5.64 -4.37 -25.95
CA GLU A 96 4.75 -3.33 -26.48
C GLU A 96 3.44 -3.21 -25.69
N GLU A 97 2.91 -4.30 -25.15
CA GLU A 97 1.71 -4.30 -24.32
C GLU A 97 1.92 -3.42 -23.07
N TRP A 98 3.08 -3.56 -22.43
CA TRP A 98 3.47 -2.70 -21.31
C TRP A 98 3.60 -1.24 -21.71
N LYS A 99 4.26 -0.92 -22.84
CA LYS A 99 4.43 0.47 -23.27
C LYS A 99 3.09 1.16 -23.51
N GLN A 100 2.16 0.49 -24.19
CA GLN A 100 0.83 1.03 -24.45
C GLN A 100 0.03 1.25 -23.16
N TYR A 101 0.10 0.28 -22.24
CA TYR A 101 -0.51 0.42 -20.92
C TYR A 101 0.11 1.57 -20.13
N ALA A 102 1.44 1.66 -20.11
CA ALA A 102 2.20 2.66 -19.38
C ALA A 102 1.97 4.09 -19.93
N ALA A 103 1.82 4.25 -21.24
CA ALA A 103 1.49 5.54 -21.83
C ALA A 103 0.11 6.07 -21.38
N ARG A 104 -0.81 5.17 -21.04
CA ARG A 104 -2.17 5.53 -20.62
C ARG A 104 -2.29 5.69 -19.11
N VAL A 105 -1.77 4.75 -18.33
CA VAL A 105 -2.03 4.70 -16.88
C VAL A 105 -0.90 5.36 -16.08
N PRO A 106 -1.21 6.27 -15.13
CA PRO A 106 -0.20 6.97 -14.34
C PRO A 106 0.49 6.02 -13.35
N MET A 107 1.73 6.34 -12.97
CA MET A 107 2.56 5.50 -12.13
C MET A 107 2.02 5.32 -10.70
N ILE A 108 1.69 6.42 -10.00
CA ILE A 108 1.29 6.42 -8.58
C ILE A 108 0.05 7.26 -8.28
N LEU A 109 -0.09 8.45 -8.87
CA LEU A 109 -1.27 9.29 -8.62
C LEU A 109 -2.45 8.72 -9.43
N PRO A 110 -3.49 8.17 -8.77
CA PRO A 110 -4.58 7.53 -9.48
C PRO A 110 -5.39 8.57 -10.25
N ARG A 111 -5.87 8.18 -11.43
CA ARG A 111 -6.86 8.94 -12.19
C ARG A 111 -8.13 8.11 -12.34
N PRO A 112 -9.32 8.74 -12.47
CA PRO A 112 -10.53 8.03 -12.82
C PRO A 112 -10.31 7.23 -14.11
N GLY A 113 -10.54 5.92 -14.03
CA GLY A 113 -10.39 4.99 -15.14
C GLY A 113 -11.63 4.12 -15.23
N ARG A 114 -11.90 3.57 -16.41
CA ARG A 114 -12.97 2.58 -16.58
C ARG A 114 -12.55 1.29 -15.88
N ILE A 115 -13.10 1.05 -14.69
CA ILE A 115 -12.86 -0.17 -13.93
C ILE A 115 -13.57 -1.31 -14.64
N THR A 116 -12.79 -2.29 -15.08
CA THR A 116 -13.26 -3.54 -15.68
C THR A 116 -12.65 -4.72 -14.94
N GLY A 117 -13.08 -5.94 -15.28
CA GLY A 117 -12.59 -7.17 -14.67
C GLY A 117 -13.22 -7.50 -13.32
N GLY A 118 -12.95 -8.72 -12.84
CA GLY A 118 -13.48 -9.24 -11.58
C GLY A 118 -12.47 -9.18 -10.44
N PHE A 119 -12.97 -9.32 -9.22
CA PHE A 119 -12.16 -9.54 -8.03
C PHE A 119 -12.24 -11.03 -7.65
N SER A 120 -11.10 -11.63 -7.30
CA SER A 120 -11.02 -13.01 -6.84
C SER A 120 -10.42 -13.10 -5.44
N TRP A 121 -11.20 -13.63 -4.49
CA TRP A 121 -10.72 -13.93 -3.14
C TRP A 121 -9.60 -14.96 -3.14
N LYS A 122 -9.64 -15.93 -4.06
CA LYS A 122 -8.55 -16.91 -4.23
C LYS A 122 -7.25 -16.21 -4.58
N LEU A 123 -7.25 -15.31 -5.57
CA LEU A 123 -6.06 -14.54 -5.94
C LEU A 123 -5.60 -13.63 -4.79
N ALA A 124 -6.53 -13.00 -4.07
CA ALA A 124 -6.18 -12.15 -2.93
C ALA A 124 -5.41 -12.94 -1.86
N LEU A 125 -5.88 -14.15 -1.53
CA LEU A 125 -5.24 -15.03 -0.55
C LEU A 125 -3.90 -15.57 -1.04
N GLU A 126 -3.81 -16.03 -2.29
CA GLU A 126 -2.56 -16.50 -2.91
C GLU A 126 -1.49 -15.40 -2.98
N ASN A 127 -1.91 -14.15 -3.18
CA ASN A 127 -1.03 -13.00 -3.21
C ASN A 127 -0.62 -12.48 -1.83
N GLY A 128 -1.02 -13.16 -0.74
CA GLY A 128 -0.56 -12.84 0.62
C GLY A 128 -1.38 -11.75 1.33
N PHE A 129 -2.69 -11.66 1.04
CA PHE A 129 -3.60 -10.74 1.73
C PHE A 129 -3.59 -10.94 3.25
N TRP A 130 -3.81 -12.17 3.73
CA TRP A 130 -3.94 -12.45 5.17
C TRP A 130 -2.67 -12.14 5.98
N PRO A 131 -1.46 -12.57 5.57
CA PRO A 131 -0.22 -12.17 6.26
C PRO A 131 0.00 -10.65 6.29
N SER A 132 -0.36 -9.94 5.21
CA SER A 132 -0.25 -8.48 5.16
C SER A 132 -1.13 -7.80 6.20
N CYS A 133 -2.38 -8.26 6.34
CA CYS A 133 -3.31 -7.73 7.33
C CYS A 133 -2.84 -8.01 8.76
N LEU A 134 -2.39 -9.24 9.05
CA LEU A 134 -1.90 -9.60 10.38
C LEU A 134 -0.72 -8.73 10.82
N GLY A 135 0.29 -8.55 9.96
CA GLY A 135 1.46 -7.74 10.29
C GLY A 135 1.11 -6.29 10.57
N VAL A 136 0.21 -5.71 9.76
CA VAL A 136 -0.26 -4.32 9.94
C VAL A 136 -1.07 -4.17 11.24
N LEU A 137 -1.98 -5.10 11.52
CA LEU A 137 -2.78 -5.06 12.75
C LEU A 137 -1.90 -5.21 14.00
N ALA A 138 -0.93 -6.13 13.98
CA ALA A 138 0.02 -6.32 15.08
C ALA A 138 0.86 -5.05 15.33
N ALA A 139 1.38 -4.43 14.27
CA ALA A 139 2.15 -3.18 14.38
C ALA A 139 1.29 -2.02 14.91
N ALA A 140 0.04 -1.90 14.47
CA ALA A 140 -0.89 -0.88 14.97
C ALA A 140 -1.21 -1.10 16.45
N ALA A 141 -1.49 -2.33 16.85
CA ALA A 141 -1.73 -2.69 18.25
C ALA A 141 -0.52 -2.36 19.14
N ALA A 142 0.70 -2.69 18.69
CA ALA A 142 1.93 -2.38 19.42
C ALA A 142 2.13 -0.87 19.62
N LEU A 143 1.88 -0.06 18.59
CA LEU A 143 1.99 1.40 18.69
C LEU A 143 0.93 2.02 19.62
N ILE A 144 -0.30 1.50 19.59
CA ILE A 144 -1.37 1.94 20.50
C ILE A 144 -1.07 1.54 21.95
N ALA A 145 -0.50 0.34 22.17
CA ALA A 145 -0.18 -0.17 23.49
C ALA A 145 1.06 0.50 24.13
N LYS A 146 1.97 1.06 23.32
CA LYS A 146 3.25 1.64 23.76
C LYS A 146 3.15 2.60 24.95
N PRO A 147 2.22 3.57 25.01
CA PRO A 147 2.12 4.49 26.14
C PRO A 147 1.77 3.78 27.47
N TYR A 148 0.92 2.76 27.42
CA TYR A 148 0.52 1.98 28.59
C TYR A 148 1.67 1.11 29.10
N ALA A 149 2.44 0.51 28.20
CA ALA A 149 3.62 -0.27 28.55
C ALA A 149 4.66 0.60 29.26
N LEU A 150 4.94 1.80 28.73
CA LEU A 150 5.88 2.74 29.37
C LEU A 150 5.43 3.15 30.78
N ALA A 151 4.13 3.33 31.00
CA ALA A 151 3.57 3.66 32.32
C ALA A 151 3.75 2.54 33.36
N LEU A 152 3.77 1.27 32.94
CA LEU A 152 4.02 0.12 33.82
C LEU A 152 5.47 0.01 34.28
N PHE A 153 6.43 0.46 33.45
CA PHE A 153 7.87 0.43 33.79
C PHE A 153 8.36 1.70 34.49
N SER A 154 7.54 2.76 34.52
CA SER A 154 7.86 4.01 35.23
C SER A 154 7.32 4.06 36.67
N ASN A 155 6.61 3.02 37.11
CA ASN A 155 6.15 2.79 38.48
C ASN A 155 6.94 1.66 39.14
#